data_AF-A0A3A0ELR9-F1
#
_entry.id   AF-A0A3A0ELR9-F1
#
_cell.length_a   1.000
_cell.length_b   1.000
_cell.length_c   1.000
_cell.angle_alpha   90.00
_cell.angle_beta   90.00
_cell.angle_gamma   90.00
#
_symmetry.space_group_name_H-M   'P 1'
#
loop_
_entity.id
_entity.type
_entity.pdbx_description
1 polymer ?
#
loop_
_entity_poly.entity_id
_entity_poly.type
_entity_poly.pdbx_seq_one_letter_code
_entity_poly.pdbx_strand_id
1 'polypeptide(L)'
;MTQPTHTPPPDNKEPADFEARLQKAQQGASDKVRQGHRESGAYGIATRLVAELVSGLVIGVGLGWLLDRWLGTSPWLLVTFFILGAAAGLNNVMRAARQMSEEAARRQAEESEAKDDAPKD
;
A
#
# COMPACT_ATOMS: atom_id res chain seq x y z
N MET A 1 -27.61 -22.43 -58.49
CA MET A 1 -27.00 -21.33 -57.70
C MET A 1 -26.01 -21.92 -56.71
N THR A 2 -24.71 -21.73 -56.91
CA THR A 2 -23.66 -22.06 -55.93
C THR A 2 -22.77 -20.82 -55.79
N GLN A 3 -22.77 -20.20 -54.61
CA GLN A 3 -21.90 -19.05 -54.35
C GLN A 3 -20.46 -19.53 -54.14
N PRO A 4 -19.43 -18.89 -54.71
CA PRO A 4 -18.04 -19.17 -54.38
C PRO A 4 -17.69 -18.53 -53.03
N THR A 5 -17.20 -19.35 -52.10
CA THR A 5 -16.54 -18.91 -50.87
C THR A 5 -15.24 -18.19 -51.21
N HIS A 6 -15.22 -16.86 -51.02
CA HIS A 6 -14.01 -16.08 -51.10
C HIS A 6 -13.19 -16.28 -49.82
N THR A 7 -12.22 -17.20 -49.86
CA THR A 7 -11.17 -17.29 -48.84
C THR A 7 -10.09 -16.28 -49.20
N PRO A 8 -9.90 -15.18 -48.44
CA PRO A 8 -8.78 -14.29 -48.70
C PRO A 8 -7.45 -15.00 -48.37
N PRO A 9 -6.37 -14.70 -49.12
CA PRO A 9 -5.06 -15.30 -48.91
C PRO A 9 -4.45 -14.90 -47.55
N PRO A 10 -3.57 -15.72 -46.94
CA PRO A 10 -2.95 -15.42 -45.66
C PRO A 10 -1.99 -14.22 -45.79
N ASP A 11 -2.40 -13.07 -45.29
CA ASP A 11 -1.55 -11.87 -45.13
C ASP A 11 -0.65 -12.09 -43.91
N ASN A 12 0.64 -12.20 -44.17
CA ASN A 12 1.74 -12.47 -43.25
C ASN A 12 2.06 -11.28 -42.32
N LYS A 13 1.02 -10.73 -41.67
CA LYS A 13 1.09 -9.66 -40.66
C LYS A 13 0.52 -10.08 -39.29
N GLU A 14 0.08 -11.33 -39.16
CA GLU A 14 -0.52 -11.87 -37.94
C GLU A 14 0.33 -11.80 -36.65
N PRO A 15 1.67 -11.95 -36.63
CA PRO A 15 2.40 -11.95 -35.36
C PRO A 15 2.40 -10.56 -34.70
N ALA A 16 2.51 -9.49 -35.48
CA ALA A 16 2.53 -8.12 -34.96
C ALA A 16 1.18 -7.71 -34.37
N ASP A 17 0.08 -8.07 -35.03
CA ASP A 17 -1.27 -7.80 -34.54
C ASP A 17 -1.64 -8.67 -33.33
N PHE A 18 -1.14 -9.91 -33.28
CA PHE A 18 -1.36 -10.80 -32.15
C PHE A 18 -0.54 -10.36 -30.92
N GLU A 19 0.72 -10.02 -31.09
CA GLU A 19 1.56 -9.42 -30.05
C GLU A 19 0.97 -8.10 -29.56
N ALA A 20 0.52 -7.22 -30.46
CA ALA A 20 -0.13 -5.97 -30.09
C ALA A 20 -1.37 -6.20 -29.23
N ARG A 21 -2.19 -7.21 -29.54
CA ARG A 21 -3.39 -7.57 -28.76
C ARG A 21 -3.04 -8.20 -27.42
N LEU A 22 -2.04 -9.07 -27.37
CA LEU A 22 -1.52 -9.65 -26.13
C LEU A 22 -0.94 -8.58 -25.21
N GLN A 23 -0.16 -7.65 -25.75
CA GLN A 23 0.45 -6.56 -25.01
C GLN A 23 -0.63 -5.63 -24.46
N LYS A 24 -1.67 -5.30 -25.24
CA LYS A 24 -2.80 -4.49 -24.81
C LYS A 24 -3.63 -5.17 -23.71
N ALA A 25 -3.79 -6.49 -23.78
CA ALA A 25 -4.45 -7.29 -22.74
C ALA A 25 -3.60 -7.40 -21.46
N GLN A 26 -2.28 -7.59 -21.58
CA GLN A 26 -1.36 -7.63 -20.44
C GLN A 26 -1.21 -6.26 -19.76
N GLN A 27 -1.19 -5.17 -20.53
CA GLN A 27 -1.17 -3.81 -20.00
C GLN A 27 -2.47 -3.50 -19.25
N GLY A 28 -3.63 -3.81 -19.83
CA GLY A 28 -4.93 -3.61 -19.18
C GLY A 28 -5.12 -4.47 -17.91
N ALA A 29 -4.58 -5.69 -17.88
CA ALA A 29 -4.57 -6.54 -16.70
C ALA A 29 -3.61 -6.01 -15.62
N SER A 30 -2.40 -5.57 -16.00
CA SER A 30 -1.42 -4.98 -15.08
C SER A 30 -1.91 -3.68 -14.48
N ASP A 31 -2.61 -2.82 -15.24
CA ASP A 31 -3.17 -1.58 -14.71
C ASP A 31 -4.33 -1.82 -13.76
N LYS A 32 -5.24 -2.76 -14.04
CA LYS A 32 -6.30 -3.14 -13.10
C LYS A 32 -5.76 -3.75 -11.81
N VAL A 33 -4.72 -4.58 -11.89
CA VAL A 33 -4.05 -5.16 -10.71
C VAL A 33 -3.32 -4.07 -9.92
N ARG A 34 -2.58 -3.16 -10.58
CA ARG A 34 -1.92 -2.00 -9.94
C ARG A 34 -2.92 -1.04 -9.31
N GLN A 35 -4.06 -0.79 -9.94
CA GLN A 35 -5.12 0.08 -9.44
C GLN A 35 -5.84 -0.54 -8.23
N GLY A 36 -6.15 -1.84 -8.30
CA GLY A 36 -6.66 -2.60 -7.16
C GLY A 36 -5.66 -2.65 -5.99
N HIS A 37 -4.37 -2.80 -6.25
CA HIS A 37 -3.32 -2.74 -5.22
C HIS A 37 -3.15 -1.34 -4.61
N ARG A 38 -3.35 -0.26 -5.37
CA ARG A 38 -3.28 1.12 -4.87
C ARG A 38 -4.45 1.45 -3.94
N GLU A 39 -5.67 1.07 -4.30
CA GLU A 39 -6.83 1.23 -3.42
C GLU A 39 -6.71 0.32 -2.18
N SER A 40 -6.40 -0.96 -2.37
CA SER A 40 -6.21 -1.92 -1.25
C SER A 40 -5.07 -1.52 -0.32
N GLY A 41 -3.98 -0.96 -0.87
CA GLY A 41 -2.82 -0.51 -0.12
C GLY A 41 -3.13 0.68 0.79
N ALA A 42 -3.90 1.65 0.32
CA ALA A 42 -4.26 2.82 1.13
C ALA A 42 -5.12 2.43 2.35
N TYR A 43 -6.12 1.56 2.17
CA TYR A 43 -6.95 1.06 3.27
C TYR A 43 -6.16 0.15 4.22
N GLY A 44 -5.27 -0.70 3.69
CA GLY A 44 -4.41 -1.57 4.50
C GLY A 44 -3.45 -0.77 5.40
N ILE A 45 -2.86 0.30 4.87
CA ILE A 45 -2.02 1.21 5.65
C ILE A 45 -2.85 1.94 6.71
N ALA A 46 -3.99 2.53 6.34
CA ALA A 46 -4.82 3.28 7.27
C ALA A 46 -5.31 2.41 8.45
N THR A 47 -5.79 1.19 8.16
CA THR A 47 -6.25 0.24 9.20
C THR A 47 -5.12 -0.18 10.13
N ARG A 48 -3.91 -0.39 9.62
CA ARG A 48 -2.74 -0.67 10.45
C ARG A 48 -2.39 0.50 11.36
N LEU A 49 -2.37 1.74 10.85
CA LEU A 49 -2.08 2.92 11.66
C LEU A 49 -3.11 3.08 12.80
N VAL A 50 -4.39 2.87 12.50
CA VAL A 50 -5.45 2.88 13.52
C VAL A 50 -5.23 1.75 14.54
N ALA A 51 -4.91 0.54 14.09
CA ALA A 51 -4.63 -0.58 14.99
C ALA A 51 -3.41 -0.31 15.89
N GLU A 52 -2.36 0.31 15.36
CA GLU A 52 -1.18 0.72 16.13
C GLU A 52 -1.55 1.72 17.23
N LEU A 53 -2.37 2.74 16.94
CA LEU A 53 -2.88 3.66 17.95
C LEU A 53 -3.75 2.96 19.00
N VAL A 54 -4.76 2.22 18.55
CA VAL A 54 -5.74 1.56 19.43
C VAL A 54 -5.05 0.53 20.33
N SER A 55 -4.06 -0.20 19.83
CA SER A 55 -3.30 -1.16 20.64
C SER A 55 -2.59 -0.50 21.83
N GLY A 56 -1.92 0.64 21.63
CA GLY A 56 -1.27 1.39 22.70
C GLY A 56 -2.26 1.91 23.74
N LEU A 57 -3.41 2.39 23.29
CA LEU A 57 -4.51 2.83 24.15
C LEU A 57 -5.09 1.67 24.98
N VAL A 58 -5.37 0.53 24.36
CA VAL A 58 -5.91 -0.66 25.04
C VAL A 58 -4.95 -1.16 26.10
N ILE A 59 -3.66 -1.23 25.79
CA ILE A 59 -2.63 -1.66 26.75
C ILE A 59 -2.53 -0.64 27.90
N GLY A 60 -2.46 0.66 27.60
CA GLY A 60 -2.37 1.71 28.62
C GLY A 60 -3.57 1.73 29.56
N VAL A 61 -4.78 1.72 29.01
CA VAL A 61 -6.02 1.69 29.80
C VAL A 61 -6.13 0.38 30.58
N GLY A 62 -5.84 -0.75 29.95
CA GLY A 62 -5.90 -2.06 30.60
C GLY A 62 -4.95 -2.17 31.80
N LEU A 63 -3.69 -1.77 31.62
CA LEU A 63 -2.70 -1.74 32.69
C LEU A 63 -3.05 -0.72 33.77
N GLY A 64 -3.40 0.50 33.38
CA GLY A 64 -3.75 1.56 34.32
C GLY A 64 -4.96 1.18 35.19
N TRP A 65 -6.00 0.61 34.58
CA TRP A 65 -7.18 0.11 35.30
C TRP A 65 -6.86 -1.07 36.23
N LEU A 66 -6.07 -2.03 35.75
CA LEU A 66 -5.66 -3.18 36.55
C LEU A 66 -4.86 -2.75 37.78
N LEU A 67 -3.91 -1.81 37.60
CA LEU A 67 -3.11 -1.25 38.67
C LEU A 67 -3.97 -0.44 39.64
N ASP A 68 -4.85 0.44 39.15
CA ASP A 68 -5.75 1.20 40.02
C ASP A 68 -6.61 0.28 40.89
N ARG A 69 -7.09 -0.84 40.34
CA ARG A 69 -7.89 -1.83 41.09
C ARG A 69 -7.07 -2.58 42.12
N TRP A 70 -5.81 -2.85 41.85
CA TRP A 70 -4.92 -3.63 42.72
C TRP A 70 -4.34 -2.79 43.86
N LEU A 71 -3.97 -1.54 43.57
CA LEU A 71 -3.43 -0.61 44.56
C LEU A 71 -4.52 0.19 45.30
N GLY A 72 -5.78 0.10 44.86
CA GLY A 72 -6.88 0.87 45.44
C GLY A 72 -6.73 2.38 45.22
N THR A 73 -5.95 2.78 44.22
CA THR A 73 -5.77 4.18 43.87
C THR A 73 -7.01 4.71 43.16
N SER A 74 -7.34 5.98 43.41
CA SER A 74 -8.17 6.79 42.51
C SER A 74 -7.63 6.68 41.07
N PRO A 75 -8.39 7.02 39.99
CA PRO A 75 -8.05 6.73 38.58
C PRO A 75 -6.83 7.50 38.01
N TRP A 76 -5.85 7.79 38.87
CA TRP A 76 -4.58 8.46 38.62
C TRP A 76 -3.63 7.60 37.79
N LEU A 77 -3.52 6.29 38.07
CA LEU A 77 -2.67 5.42 37.26
C LEU A 77 -3.30 5.22 35.89
N LEU A 78 -4.62 5.07 35.79
CA LEU A 78 -5.31 5.03 34.51
C LEU A 78 -5.04 6.28 33.67
N VAL A 79 -5.16 7.49 34.22
CA VAL A 79 -4.86 8.73 33.47
C VAL A 79 -3.41 8.77 33.03
N THR A 80 -2.48 8.40 33.91
CA THR A 80 -1.05 8.39 33.61
C THR A 80 -0.74 7.38 32.50
N PHE A 81 -1.17 6.13 32.64
CA PHE A 81 -0.95 5.08 31.65
C PHE A 81 -1.72 5.31 30.35
N PHE A 82 -2.85 6.01 30.37
CA PHE A 82 -3.54 6.46 29.17
C PHE A 82 -2.66 7.43 28.36
N ILE A 83 -2.07 8.43 29.00
CA ILE A 83 -1.15 9.38 28.33
C ILE A 83 0.07 8.64 27.80
N LEU A 84 0.67 7.75 28.58
CA LEU A 84 1.81 6.93 28.15
C LEU A 84 1.44 6.02 26.97
N GLY A 85 0.28 5.35 27.02
CA GLY A 85 -0.20 4.47 25.96
C GLY A 85 -0.50 5.23 24.67
N ALA A 86 -1.11 6.42 24.77
CA ALA A 86 -1.35 7.31 23.64
C ALA A 86 -0.03 7.81 23.04
N ALA A 87 0.94 8.22 23.86
CA ALA A 87 2.26 8.64 23.41
C ALA A 87 3.01 7.50 22.70
N ALA A 88 2.96 6.28 23.24
CA ALA A 88 3.56 5.09 22.63
C ALA A 88 2.90 4.77 21.27
N GLY A 89 1.57 4.78 21.20
CA GLY A 89 0.82 4.58 19.95
C GLY A 89 1.19 5.62 18.90
N LEU A 90 1.21 6.90 19.28
CA LEU A 90 1.55 7.98 18.36
C LEU A 90 3.01 7.88 17.88
N ASN A 91 3.94 7.50 18.75
CA ASN A 91 5.33 7.29 18.38
C ASN A 91 5.49 6.14 17.36
N ASN A 92 4.74 5.04 17.54
CA ASN A 92 4.72 3.94 16.57
C ASN A 92 4.21 4.40 15.20
N VAL A 93 3.09 5.14 15.16
CA VAL A 93 2.55 5.69 13.91
C VAL A 93 3.52 6.65 13.24
N MET A 94 4.13 7.57 13.99
CA MET A 94 5.12 8.50 13.43
C MET A 94 6.33 7.77 12.87
N ARG A 95 6.77 6.69 13.53
CA ARG A 95 7.84 5.83 13.02
C ARG A 95 7.44 5.14 11.72
N ALA A 96 6.23 4.61 11.63
CA ALA A 96 5.71 4.01 10.40
C ALA A 96 5.64 5.05 9.26
N ALA A 97 5.14 6.25 9.55
CA ALA A 97 5.06 7.33 8.57
C ALA A 97 6.44 7.77 8.05
N ARG A 98 7.45 7.86 8.93
CA ARG A 98 8.83 8.20 8.54
C ARG A 98 9.44 7.15 7.60
N GLN A 99 9.28 5.87 7.93
CA GLN A 99 9.78 4.77 7.07
C GLN A 99 9.19 4.85 5.66
N MET A 100 7.88 5.09 5.55
CA MET A 100 7.21 5.25 4.26
C MET A 100 7.74 6.45 3.46
N SER A 101 8.05 7.57 4.13
CA SER A 101 8.58 8.77 3.47
C SER A 101 10.02 8.57 2.94
N GLU A 102 10.85 7.83 3.68
CA GLU A 102 12.22 7.50 3.27
C GLU A 102 12.24 6.54 2.08
N GLU A 103 11.37 5.53 2.08
CA GLU A 103 11.20 4.61 0.94
C GLU A 103 10.72 5.34 -0.31
N ALA A 104 9.78 6.29 -0.16
CA ALA A 104 9.30 7.10 -1.27
C ALA A 104 10.42 8.00 -1.84
N ALA A 105 11.24 8.62 -0.98
CA ALA A 105 12.36 9.45 -1.40
C ALA A 105 13.46 8.64 -2.13
N ARG A 106 13.79 7.44 -1.65
CA ARG A 106 14.78 6.55 -2.31
C ARG A 106 14.32 6.13 -3.70
N ARG A 107 13.06 5.73 -3.86
CA ARG A 107 12.50 5.34 -5.17
C ARG A 107 12.56 6.48 -6.19
N GLN A 108 12.33 7.72 -5.74
CA GLN A 108 12.42 8.90 -6.61
C GLN A 108 13.86 9.21 -7.04
N ALA A 109 14.84 8.98 -6.17
CA ALA A 109 16.25 9.15 -6.51
C ALA A 109 16.71 8.12 -7.56
N GLU A 110 16.37 6.84 -7.35
CA GLU A 110 16.68 5.75 -8.29
C GLU A 110 16.03 5.97 -9.68
N GLU A 111 14.78 6.44 -9.71
CA GLU A 111 14.08 6.73 -10.97
C GLU A 111 14.66 7.95 -11.71
N SER A 112 15.22 8.92 -10.97
CA SER A 112 15.85 10.12 -11.55
C SER A 112 17.23 9.80 -12.13
N GLU A 113 18.02 8.96 -11.46
CA GLU A 113 19.34 8.50 -11.91
C GLU A 113 19.22 7.61 -13.15
N ALA A 114 18.25 6.68 -13.17
CA ALA A 114 17.97 5.83 -14.33
C ALA A 114 17.49 6.62 -15.57
N LYS A 115 16.93 7.83 -15.38
CA LYS A 115 16.49 8.71 -16.47
C LYS A 115 17.61 9.58 -17.04
N ASP A 116 18.67 9.82 -16.26
CA ASP A 116 19.82 10.64 -16.68
C ASP A 116 20.87 9.81 -17.44
N ASP A 117 20.99 8.51 -17.11
CA ASP A 117 21.86 7.54 -17.82
C ASP A 117 21.24 6.99 -19.11
N ALA A 118 19.99 7.34 -19.44
CA ALA A 118 19.38 6.95 -20.71
C ALA A 118 20.01 7.76 -21.86
N PRO A 119 20.64 7.12 -22.87
CA PRO A 119 21.28 7.82 -23.97
C PRO A 119 20.23 8.66 -24.71
N LYS A 120 20.54 9.95 -24.88
CA LYS A 120 19.74 10.88 -25.68
C LYS A 120 20.14 10.68 -27.14
N ASP A 121 19.34 9.89 -27.85
CA ASP A 121 19.44 9.70 -29.31
C ASP A 121 18.98 10.96 -30.08
#